data_AF-A0A1A9BW37-F1
#
_entry.id   AF-A0A1A9BW37-F1
#
_cell.length_a   1.000
_cell.length_b   1.000
_cell.length_c   1.000
_cell.angle_alpha   90.00
_cell.angle_beta   90.00
_cell.angle_gamma   90.00
#
_symmetry.space_group_name_H-M   'P 1'
#
loop_
_entity.id
_entity.type
_entity.pdbx_description
1 polymer ?
#
loop_
_entity_poly.entity_id
_entity_poly.type
_entity_poly.pdbx_seq_one_letter_code
_entity_poly.pdbx_strand_id
1 'polypeptide(L)'
;MAADEASTPDSRRVASLAPLPDHRNVDTPWWQELWRRHAHITTPLRARGLPCDIEFGLSAYIVRVSLPDDSFLIIGPPQEPSSERPPGDPEGWIATREHPDEPSLFEVLYDSAPSDDPGALQRPEARHGGSAQPLIEAIDHRLAQLGLLPHPVLPGESPRVHAVRPTPPPQAQGVPGIPDRAPAYVYGDALRALTDRLNGAESHADAAALLHQILEPTDGLLAQLGEFFEAAGEKAKEAEEDDGFDLSYDLADAAAEIRNLGEVLHVAEDRMRALTPLASAPRLPSSPAHAPSLPPRVLPPAQPRNAR
;
A
#
# COMPACT_ATOMS: atom_id res chain seq x y z
N MET A 1 64.41 0.97 12.31
CA MET A 1 63.69 0.52 11.10
C MET A 1 62.25 0.33 11.50
N ALA A 2 61.36 1.11 10.88
CA ALA A 2 59.91 1.16 11.08
C ALA A 2 59.26 -0.18 10.60
N ALA A 3 58.30 -0.76 11.33
CA ALA A 3 56.83 -0.57 11.21
C ALA A 3 56.30 -0.94 9.80
N ASP A 4 55.19 -1.63 9.60
CA ASP A 4 54.08 -2.03 10.46
C ASP A 4 53.31 -3.11 9.68
N GLU A 5 52.61 -3.99 10.40
CA GLU A 5 51.63 -4.89 9.81
C GLU A 5 50.49 -4.06 9.21
N ALA A 6 50.24 -4.21 7.91
CA ALA A 6 48.99 -3.80 7.31
C ALA A 6 48.34 -5.04 6.69
N SER A 7 47.80 -5.89 7.56
CA SER A 7 46.65 -6.72 7.22
C SER A 7 45.59 -5.79 6.66
N THR A 8 45.45 -5.81 5.35
CA THR A 8 44.39 -5.08 4.66
C THR A 8 43.08 -5.60 5.23
N PRO A 9 42.24 -4.77 5.86
CA PRO A 9 40.99 -5.24 6.39
C PRO A 9 40.13 -5.68 5.21
N ASP A 10 39.65 -6.92 5.33
CA ASP A 10 38.60 -7.53 4.52
C ASP A 10 37.57 -6.45 4.17
N SER A 11 37.59 -6.05 2.90
CA SER A 11 36.64 -5.08 2.37
C SER A 11 35.29 -5.74 2.51
N ARG A 12 34.56 -5.37 3.58
CA ARG A 12 33.17 -5.72 3.88
C ARG A 12 32.51 -6.20 2.60
N ARG A 13 32.32 -7.52 2.47
CA ARG A 13 31.41 -8.08 1.46
C ARG A 13 30.18 -7.21 1.53
N VAL A 14 29.95 -6.40 0.50
CA VAL A 14 28.67 -5.77 0.29
C VAL A 14 27.76 -6.96 0.07
N ALA A 15 27.08 -7.39 1.13
CA ALA A 15 26.13 -8.48 1.04
C ALA A 15 25.17 -8.07 -0.06
N SER A 16 25.21 -8.77 -1.18
CA SER A 16 24.32 -8.51 -2.29
C SER A 16 22.92 -8.78 -1.75
N LEU A 17 22.16 -7.72 -1.51
CA LEU A 17 20.76 -7.85 -1.15
C LEU A 17 20.07 -8.63 -2.29
N ALA A 18 19.16 -9.54 -1.93
CA ALA A 18 18.23 -10.13 -2.90
C ALA A 18 17.59 -9.00 -3.75
N PRO A 19 17.21 -9.24 -5.01
CA PRO A 19 16.63 -8.20 -5.85
C PRO A 19 15.38 -7.57 -5.19
N LEU A 20 15.04 -6.35 -5.63
CA LEU A 20 13.72 -5.81 -5.35
C LEU A 20 12.67 -6.69 -6.08
N PRO A 21 11.42 -6.71 -5.60
CA PRO A 21 10.34 -7.42 -6.28
C PRO A 21 10.19 -6.92 -7.72
N ASP A 22 9.76 -7.78 -8.63
CA ASP A 22 9.58 -7.45 -10.04
C ASP A 22 8.10 -7.23 -10.33
N HIS A 23 7.64 -6.00 -10.08
CA HIS A 23 6.29 -5.59 -10.44
C HIS A 23 6.24 -4.12 -10.85
N ARG A 24 5.21 -3.75 -11.63
CA ARG A 24 5.03 -2.40 -12.18
C ARG A 24 4.96 -1.26 -11.16
N ASN A 25 4.72 -1.55 -9.87
CA ASN A 25 4.55 -0.55 -8.84
C ASN A 25 5.86 -0.11 -8.16
N VAL A 26 7.00 -0.79 -8.41
CA VAL A 26 8.28 -0.54 -7.68
C VAL A 26 8.75 0.90 -7.80
N ASP A 27 8.50 1.53 -8.96
CA ASP A 27 8.92 2.90 -9.25
C ASP A 27 7.93 3.96 -8.78
N THR A 28 6.80 3.57 -8.19
CA THR A 28 5.79 4.54 -7.74
C THR A 28 6.18 5.15 -6.38
N PRO A 29 5.92 6.46 -6.15
CA PRO A 29 6.29 7.11 -4.89
C PRO A 29 5.62 6.50 -3.66
N TRP A 30 4.37 6.03 -3.79
CA TRP A 30 3.64 5.42 -2.68
C TRP A 30 4.25 4.07 -2.28
N TRP A 31 4.65 3.25 -3.26
CA TRP A 31 5.25 1.95 -2.99
C TRP A 31 6.65 2.10 -2.39
N GLN A 32 7.44 3.07 -2.87
CA GLN A 32 8.75 3.38 -2.28
C GLN A 32 8.64 3.85 -0.83
N GLU A 33 7.64 4.67 -0.51
CA GLU A 33 7.36 5.08 0.86
C GLU A 33 6.92 3.90 1.74
N LEU A 34 6.05 3.03 1.22
CA LEU A 34 5.63 1.80 1.89
C LEU A 34 6.83 0.87 2.15
N TRP A 35 7.69 0.67 1.16
CA TRP A 35 8.92 -0.09 1.27
C TRP A 35 9.89 0.50 2.28
N ARG A 36 10.04 1.83 2.30
CA ARG A 36 10.86 2.55 3.29
C ARG A 36 10.37 2.30 4.71
N ARG A 37 9.05 2.27 4.93
CA ARG A 37 8.48 1.94 6.25
C ARG A 37 8.79 0.51 6.66
N HIS A 38 8.69 -0.44 5.75
CA HIS A 38 8.99 -1.86 6.01
C HIS A 38 10.49 -2.22 5.95
N ALA A 39 11.38 -1.24 5.73
CA ALA A 39 12.81 -1.48 5.53
C ALA A 39 13.49 -2.22 6.69
N HIS A 40 12.97 -2.05 7.92
CA HIS A 40 13.45 -2.71 9.12
C HIS A 40 13.17 -4.23 9.14
N ILE A 41 12.29 -4.73 8.27
CA ILE A 41 12.01 -6.16 8.04
C ILE A 41 12.56 -6.61 6.67
N THR A 42 12.29 -5.86 5.60
CA THR A 42 12.67 -6.28 4.24
C THR A 42 14.19 -6.27 4.04
N THR A 43 14.92 -5.32 4.64
CA THR A 43 16.38 -5.25 4.51
C THR A 43 17.08 -6.47 5.14
N PRO A 44 16.81 -6.85 6.41
CA PRO A 44 17.46 -8.04 6.97
C PRO A 44 17.11 -9.32 6.20
N LEU A 45 15.87 -9.50 5.76
CA LEU A 45 15.49 -10.70 4.99
C LEU A 45 16.23 -10.76 3.65
N ARG A 46 16.28 -9.65 2.90
CA ARG A 46 17.01 -9.57 1.63
C ARG A 46 18.52 -9.74 1.80
N ALA A 47 19.10 -9.35 2.93
CA ALA A 47 20.51 -9.58 3.24
C ALA A 47 20.84 -11.08 3.38
N ARG A 48 19.83 -11.94 3.58
CA ARG A 48 19.96 -13.41 3.60
C ARG A 48 19.73 -14.03 2.21
N GLY A 49 19.54 -13.22 1.18
CA GLY A 49 19.24 -13.70 -0.17
C GLY A 49 17.78 -14.12 -0.37
N LEU A 50 16.89 -13.79 0.58
CA LEU A 50 15.46 -14.08 0.47
C LEU A 50 14.75 -12.96 -0.31
N PRO A 51 14.12 -13.25 -1.47
CA PRO A 51 13.27 -12.29 -2.17
C PRO A 51 12.04 -11.97 -1.31
N CYS A 52 11.71 -10.69 -1.20
CA CYS A 52 10.54 -10.23 -0.46
C CYS A 52 9.75 -9.23 -1.28
N ASP A 53 8.44 -9.24 -1.09
CA ASP A 53 7.52 -8.23 -1.61
C ASP A 53 6.59 -7.74 -0.50
N ILE A 54 5.97 -6.58 -0.71
CA ILE A 54 4.92 -6.04 0.15
C ILE A 54 3.60 -6.11 -0.61
N GLU A 55 2.70 -6.92 -0.09
CA GLU A 55 1.37 -7.14 -0.66
C GLU A 55 0.31 -6.63 0.31
N PHE A 56 -0.87 -6.30 -0.22
CA PHE A 56 -2.03 -6.05 0.60
C PHE A 56 -2.73 -7.40 0.85
N GLY A 57 -2.72 -7.86 2.09
CA GLY A 57 -3.43 -9.07 2.52
C GLY A 57 -4.92 -8.82 2.74
N LEU A 58 -5.54 -9.58 3.64
CA LEU A 58 -6.97 -9.45 3.94
C LEU A 58 -7.34 -8.06 4.47
N SER A 59 -6.57 -7.52 5.41
CA SER A 59 -6.87 -6.24 6.07
C SER A 59 -5.67 -5.30 6.22
N ALA A 60 -4.46 -5.77 5.94
CA ALA A 60 -3.23 -5.03 6.17
C ALA A 60 -2.15 -5.34 5.14
N TYR A 61 -1.16 -4.45 5.05
CA TYR A 61 0.06 -4.71 4.28
C TYR A 61 0.91 -5.76 5.00
N ILE A 62 1.29 -6.79 4.24
CA ILE A 62 2.11 -7.91 4.68
C ILE A 62 3.40 -7.97 3.87
N VAL A 63 4.47 -8.47 4.46
CA VAL A 63 5.69 -8.84 3.75
C VAL A 63 5.57 -10.32 3.38
N ARG A 64 5.55 -10.61 2.08
CA ARG A 64 5.59 -11.96 1.53
C ARG A 64 7.02 -12.30 1.16
N VAL A 65 7.50 -13.49 1.55
CA VAL A 65 8.87 -13.94 1.29
C VAL A 65 8.83 -15.29 0.60
N SER A 66 9.47 -15.43 -0.55
CA SER A 66 9.62 -16.72 -1.23
C SER A 66 10.77 -17.51 -0.62
N LEU A 67 10.52 -18.77 -0.25
CA LEU A 67 11.53 -19.69 0.28
C LEU A 67 12.03 -20.65 -0.82
N PRO A 68 13.21 -21.28 -0.64
CA PRO A 68 13.80 -22.17 -1.66
C PRO A 68 13.04 -23.49 -1.91
N ASP A 69 12.09 -23.83 -1.05
CA ASP A 69 11.28 -25.05 -1.10
C ASP A 69 9.86 -24.77 -1.59
N ASP A 70 9.67 -23.68 -2.33
CA ASP A 70 8.40 -23.22 -2.90
C ASP A 70 7.32 -22.82 -1.86
N SER A 71 7.63 -22.93 -0.56
CA SER A 71 6.84 -22.33 0.50
C SER A 71 7.06 -20.82 0.59
N PHE A 72 6.20 -20.13 1.33
CA PHE A 72 6.33 -18.70 1.55
C PHE A 72 6.17 -18.34 3.02
N LEU A 73 6.86 -17.28 3.44
CA LEU A 73 6.59 -16.62 4.72
C LEU A 73 5.65 -15.46 4.50
N ILE A 74 4.67 -15.32 5.40
CA ILE A 74 3.84 -14.14 5.53
C ILE A 74 4.20 -13.47 6.84
N ILE A 75 4.57 -12.19 6.79
CA ILE A 75 4.88 -11.38 7.97
C ILE A 75 3.94 -10.18 7.97
N GLY A 76 3.08 -10.08 8.98
CA GLY A 76 2.07 -9.04 9.05
C GLY A 76 1.83 -8.57 10.48
N PRO A 77 1.02 -7.51 10.65
CA PRO A 77 0.52 -7.15 11.97
C PRO A 77 -0.37 -8.25 12.54
N PRO A 78 -0.62 -8.24 13.86
CA PRO A 78 -1.71 -9.00 14.47
C PRO A 78 -3.02 -8.72 13.73
N GLN A 79 -3.76 -9.78 13.42
CA GLN A 79 -5.01 -9.67 12.67
C GLN A 79 -6.16 -9.19 13.57
N GLU A 80 -6.15 -9.61 14.84
CA GLU A 80 -7.16 -9.28 15.84
C GLU A 80 -6.51 -8.84 17.17
N PRO A 81 -6.77 -7.61 17.64
CA PRO A 81 -7.40 -6.51 16.90
C PRO A 81 -6.50 -6.05 15.74
N SER A 82 -7.10 -5.55 14.66
CA SER A 82 -6.33 -4.96 13.57
C SER A 82 -5.55 -3.74 14.06
N SER A 83 -4.32 -3.58 13.58
CA SER A 83 -3.47 -2.47 13.99
C SER A 83 -4.04 -1.12 13.54
N GLU A 84 -4.23 -0.18 14.48
CA GLU A 84 -4.59 1.20 14.17
C GLU A 84 -3.38 2.04 13.71
N ARG A 85 -2.18 1.44 13.68
CA ARG A 85 -0.95 2.14 13.31
C ARG A 85 -0.72 2.18 11.80
N PRO A 86 0.07 3.13 11.30
CA PRO A 86 0.43 3.17 9.89
C PRO A 86 1.12 1.87 9.43
N PRO A 87 0.96 1.46 8.16
CA PRO A 87 1.64 0.29 7.60
C PRO A 87 3.15 0.35 7.80
N GLY A 88 3.71 -0.76 8.28
CA GLY A 88 5.14 -0.90 8.57
C GLY A 88 5.57 -0.40 9.95
N ASP A 89 4.66 -0.03 10.85
CA ASP A 89 4.97 0.22 12.26
C ASP A 89 3.86 -0.27 13.21
N PRO A 90 3.45 -1.55 13.15
CA PRO A 90 2.42 -2.09 14.02
C PRO A 90 2.90 -2.24 15.47
N GLU A 91 1.95 -2.43 16.39
CA GLU A 91 2.20 -2.74 17.79
C GLU A 91 2.83 -4.11 18.01
N GLY A 92 2.75 -5.00 17.01
CA GLY A 92 3.24 -6.38 17.04
C GLY A 92 3.46 -6.95 15.65
N TRP A 93 4.01 -8.16 15.59
CA TRP A 93 4.22 -8.93 14.37
C TRP A 93 3.80 -10.38 14.55
N ILE A 94 3.21 -10.92 13.50
CA ILE A 94 2.99 -12.36 13.32
C ILE A 94 3.76 -12.78 12.07
N ALA A 95 4.45 -13.91 12.14
CA ALA A 95 5.08 -14.56 11.01
C ALA A 95 4.60 -16.00 10.88
N THR A 96 4.01 -16.34 9.73
CA THR A 96 3.58 -17.69 9.38
C THR A 96 4.37 -18.20 8.18
N ARG A 97 4.46 -19.53 8.06
CA ARG A 97 4.95 -20.22 6.88
C ARG A 97 3.82 -21.09 6.34
N GLU A 98 3.64 -21.00 5.03
CA GLU A 98 2.56 -21.62 4.29
C GLU A 98 3.08 -22.18 2.97
N HIS A 99 2.44 -23.22 2.44
CA HIS A 99 2.74 -23.78 1.13
C HIS A 99 1.46 -23.84 0.29
N PRO A 100 1.45 -23.35 -0.97
CA PRO A 100 0.23 -23.23 -1.76
C PRO A 100 -0.41 -24.59 -2.06
N ASP A 101 0.40 -25.62 -2.28
CA ASP A 101 -0.07 -26.97 -2.59
C ASP A 101 -0.19 -27.89 -1.35
N GLU A 102 0.23 -27.42 -0.17
CA GLU A 102 0.17 -28.19 1.07
C GLU A 102 -0.49 -27.39 2.20
N PRO A 103 -1.83 -27.34 2.25
CA PRO A 103 -2.56 -26.57 3.27
C PRO A 103 -2.26 -27.02 4.70
N SER A 104 -1.80 -28.26 4.89
CA SER A 104 -1.36 -28.78 6.19
C SER A 104 -0.05 -28.17 6.69
N LEU A 105 0.73 -27.55 5.79
CA LEU A 105 1.96 -26.84 6.11
C LEU A 105 1.61 -25.40 6.52
N PHE A 106 0.79 -25.24 7.56
CA PHE A 106 0.61 -23.96 8.22
C PHE A 106 1.42 -23.99 9.52
N GLU A 107 2.41 -23.12 9.63
CA GLU A 107 3.26 -23.00 10.81
C GLU A 107 3.36 -21.55 11.28
N VAL A 108 3.17 -21.30 12.57
CA VAL A 108 3.45 -20.00 13.19
C VAL A 108 4.89 -19.99 13.67
N LEU A 109 5.72 -19.12 13.09
CA LEU A 109 7.16 -18.98 13.42
C LEU A 109 7.39 -17.96 14.54
N TYR A 110 6.56 -16.93 14.57
CA TYR A 110 6.65 -15.85 15.54
C TYR A 110 5.28 -15.22 15.71
N ASP A 111 4.91 -14.92 16.95
CA ASP A 111 3.67 -14.20 17.25
C ASP A 111 3.85 -13.37 18.52
N SER A 112 3.89 -12.05 18.36
CA SER A 112 3.99 -11.10 19.47
C SER A 112 2.65 -10.70 20.08
N ALA A 113 1.52 -11.25 19.61
CA ALA A 113 0.23 -11.00 20.24
C ALA A 113 0.20 -11.66 21.63
N PRO A 114 -0.27 -10.94 22.67
CA PRO A 114 -0.55 -11.57 23.95
C PRO A 114 -1.68 -12.59 23.77
N SER A 115 -1.60 -13.72 24.49
CA SER A 115 -2.70 -14.69 24.51
C SER A 115 -3.87 -14.15 25.33
N ASP A 116 -5.08 -14.19 24.77
CA ASP A 116 -6.31 -13.83 25.48
C ASP A 116 -6.77 -14.89 26.49
N ASP A 117 -6.22 -16.10 26.42
CA ASP A 117 -6.47 -17.15 27.42
C ASP A 117 -5.78 -16.81 28.75
N PRO A 118 -6.53 -16.56 29.84
CA PRO A 118 -5.97 -16.22 31.15
C PRO A 118 -5.16 -17.36 31.80
N GLY A 119 -5.23 -18.58 31.26
CA GLY A 119 -4.42 -19.73 31.69
C GLY A 119 -3.20 -20.03 30.81
N ALA A 120 -3.08 -19.37 29.64
CA ALA A 120 -1.98 -19.63 28.73
C ALA A 120 -0.66 -19.09 29.28
N LEU A 121 0.41 -19.88 29.10
CA LEU A 121 1.75 -19.38 29.37
C LEU A 121 2.05 -18.22 28.41
N GLN A 122 2.42 -17.07 28.98
CA GLN A 122 2.81 -15.92 28.19
C GLN A 122 3.98 -16.28 27.29
N ARG A 123 3.77 -16.15 25.98
CA ARG A 123 4.79 -16.39 24.96
C ARG A 123 5.95 -15.38 25.14
N PRO A 124 7.22 -15.81 25.13
CA PRO A 124 8.37 -14.91 25.22
C PRO A 124 8.37 -13.81 24.15
N GLU A 125 7.75 -14.06 23.00
CA GLU A 125 7.65 -13.16 21.86
C GLU A 125 6.73 -11.97 22.14
N ALA A 126 5.68 -12.17 22.96
CA ALA A 126 4.68 -11.15 23.27
C ALA A 126 5.29 -9.91 23.95
N ARG A 127 6.42 -10.07 24.66
CA ARG A 127 7.12 -8.95 25.34
C ARG A 127 7.87 -8.03 24.38
N HIS A 128 8.02 -8.42 23.11
CA HIS A 128 8.83 -7.69 22.13
C HIS A 128 8.02 -6.72 21.26
N GLY A 129 6.68 -6.86 21.23
CA GLY A 129 5.79 -6.01 20.42
C GLY A 129 6.25 -5.85 18.97
N GLY A 130 6.17 -4.63 18.44
CA GLY A 130 6.56 -4.26 17.07
C GLY A 130 8.06 -4.30 16.77
N SER A 131 8.90 -4.82 17.68
CA SER A 131 10.33 -4.96 17.43
C SER A 131 10.61 -6.03 16.38
N ALA A 132 11.25 -5.65 15.28
CA ALA A 132 11.62 -6.60 14.22
C ALA A 132 12.82 -7.49 14.57
N GLN A 133 13.68 -7.11 15.52
CA GLN A 133 14.89 -7.90 15.80
C GLN A 133 14.56 -9.33 16.28
N PRO A 134 13.71 -9.53 17.30
CA PRO A 134 13.38 -10.88 17.77
C PRO A 134 12.61 -11.70 16.74
N LEU A 135 11.79 -11.04 15.92
CA LEU A 135 11.12 -11.64 14.77
C LEU A 135 12.13 -12.21 13.77
N ILE A 136 13.12 -11.41 13.35
CA ILE A 136 14.15 -11.85 12.40
C ILE A 136 15.00 -12.97 12.99
N GLU A 137 15.33 -12.93 14.28
CA GLU A 137 16.06 -13.99 14.97
C GLU A 137 15.25 -15.32 15.01
N ALA A 138 13.94 -15.26 15.22
CA ALA A 138 13.07 -16.43 15.19
C ALA A 138 12.97 -17.05 13.78
N ILE A 139 12.82 -16.21 12.76
CA ILE A 139 12.82 -16.63 11.35
C ILE A 139 14.14 -17.32 11.02
N ASP A 140 15.28 -16.72 11.38
CA ASP A 140 16.60 -17.30 11.12
C ASP A 140 16.79 -18.67 11.75
N HIS A 141 16.45 -18.76 13.04
CA HIS A 141 16.58 -19.99 13.77
C HIS A 141 15.74 -21.10 13.11
N ARG A 142 14.51 -20.78 12.70
CA ARG A 142 13.63 -21.75 12.05
C ARG A 142 14.10 -22.13 10.64
N LEU A 143 14.45 -21.16 9.81
CA LEU A 143 14.96 -21.43 8.45
C LEU A 143 16.28 -22.20 8.48
N ALA A 144 17.14 -21.95 9.47
CA ALA A 144 18.37 -22.72 9.67
C ALA A 144 18.09 -24.18 10.04
N GLN A 145 17.10 -24.44 10.91
CA GLN A 145 16.67 -25.81 11.25
C GLN A 145 16.14 -26.58 10.05
N LEU A 146 15.45 -25.88 9.15
CA LEU A 146 14.90 -26.46 7.92
C LEU A 146 15.93 -26.53 6.78
N GLY A 147 17.11 -25.92 6.95
CA GLY A 147 18.13 -25.84 5.89
C GLY A 147 17.74 -24.91 4.72
N LEU A 148 16.80 -23.99 4.95
CA LEU A 148 16.21 -23.10 3.94
C LEU A 148 16.89 -21.73 3.82
N LEU A 149 17.92 -21.47 4.62
CA LEU A 149 18.72 -20.26 4.44
C LEU A 149 19.55 -20.38 3.15
N PRO A 150 19.45 -19.39 2.23
CA PRO A 150 20.27 -19.39 1.03
C PRO A 150 21.75 -19.42 1.42
N HIS A 151 22.46 -20.44 0.98
CA HIS A 151 23.90 -20.51 1.19
C HIS A 151 24.56 -19.52 0.24
N PRO A 152 25.62 -18.79 0.67
CA PRO A 152 26.36 -17.95 -0.24
C PRO A 152 26.94 -18.82 -1.35
N VAL A 153 26.43 -18.66 -2.57
CA VAL A 153 27.02 -19.25 -3.77
C VAL A 153 28.44 -18.69 -3.86
N LEU A 154 29.43 -19.53 -3.60
CA LEU A 154 30.83 -19.18 -3.81
C LEU A 154 31.01 -18.82 -5.29
N PRO A 155 31.65 -17.68 -5.63
CA PRO A 155 31.99 -17.37 -7.00
C PRO A 155 33.07 -18.36 -7.47
N GLY A 156 32.65 -19.47 -8.06
CA GLY A 156 33.54 -20.54 -8.51
C GLY A 156 32.84 -21.75 -9.10
N GLU A 157 31.58 -22.02 -8.75
CA GLU A 157 30.86 -23.14 -9.34
C GLU A 157 30.16 -22.71 -10.63
N SER A 158 30.96 -22.71 -11.70
CA SER A 158 30.43 -22.68 -13.06
C SER A 158 29.43 -23.84 -13.22
N PRO A 159 28.18 -23.60 -13.66
CA PRO A 159 27.32 -24.68 -14.09
C PRO A 159 28.06 -25.42 -15.19
N ARG A 160 28.39 -26.70 -14.97
CA ARG A 160 28.87 -27.56 -16.05
C ARG A 160 27.77 -27.61 -17.10
N VAL A 161 27.98 -26.83 -18.15
CA VAL A 161 27.26 -26.87 -19.41
C VAL A 161 27.42 -28.30 -19.94
N HIS A 162 26.42 -29.15 -19.72
CA HIS A 162 26.25 -30.29 -20.60
C HIS A 162 25.83 -29.73 -21.94
N ALA A 163 26.79 -29.74 -22.87
CA ALA A 163 26.64 -29.31 -24.25
C ALA A 163 25.47 -30.04 -24.90
N VAL A 164 24.32 -29.36 -25.01
CA VAL A 164 23.29 -29.70 -25.98
C VAL A 164 23.68 -29.03 -27.29
N ARG A 165 24.01 -29.87 -28.27
CA ARG A 165 24.37 -29.50 -29.65
C ARG A 165 23.24 -28.68 -30.28
N PRO A 166 23.54 -27.57 -31.00
CA PRO A 166 22.51 -26.73 -31.60
C PRO A 166 21.86 -27.44 -32.79
N THR A 167 20.57 -27.68 -32.69
CA THR A 167 19.69 -28.01 -33.83
C THR A 167 19.37 -26.69 -34.55
N PRO A 168 19.49 -26.62 -35.89
CA PRO A 168 19.18 -25.41 -36.63
C PRO A 168 17.67 -25.06 -36.51
N PRO A 169 17.30 -23.77 -36.50
CA PRO A 169 15.91 -23.35 -36.38
C PRO A 169 15.15 -23.67 -37.69
N PRO A 170 13.89 -24.14 -37.62
CA PRO A 170 13.02 -24.08 -38.78
C PRO A 170 12.67 -22.62 -39.06
N GLN A 171 12.73 -22.29 -40.35
CA GLN A 171 12.52 -20.96 -40.90
C GLN A 171 11.17 -20.39 -40.48
N ALA A 172 11.19 -19.11 -40.09
CA ALA A 172 10.01 -18.30 -39.88
C ALA A 172 9.17 -18.25 -41.17
N GLN A 173 8.06 -19.00 -41.19
CA GLN A 173 6.93 -18.64 -42.02
C GLN A 173 6.20 -17.51 -41.32
N GLY A 174 6.23 -16.33 -41.95
CA GLY A 174 5.53 -15.15 -41.49
C GLY A 174 4.04 -15.42 -41.36
N VAL A 175 3.55 -15.25 -40.14
CA VAL A 175 2.13 -15.06 -39.86
C VAL A 175 1.93 -13.56 -39.65
N PRO A 176 1.13 -12.88 -40.47
CA PRO A 176 0.88 -11.46 -40.35
C PRO A 176 -0.12 -11.18 -39.23
N GLY A 177 0.19 -10.16 -38.41
CA GLY A 177 -0.74 -9.50 -37.51
C GLY A 177 -1.03 -10.25 -36.21
N ILE A 178 -0.28 -9.92 -35.16
CA ILE A 178 -0.78 -10.10 -33.79
C ILE A 178 -1.91 -9.07 -33.63
N PRO A 179 -3.18 -9.47 -33.46
CA PRO A 179 -4.19 -8.52 -33.04
C PRO A 179 -3.83 -8.06 -31.63
N ASP A 180 -3.87 -6.75 -31.46
CA ASP A 180 -3.82 -6.00 -30.21
C ASP A 180 -4.32 -6.84 -29.02
N ARG A 181 -3.44 -7.09 -28.04
CA ARG A 181 -3.74 -7.91 -26.87
C ARG A 181 -4.84 -7.18 -26.10
N ALA A 182 -6.08 -7.64 -26.22
CA ALA A 182 -7.20 -7.08 -25.49
C ALA A 182 -6.86 -7.03 -23.99
N PRO A 183 -7.27 -5.95 -23.28
CA PRO A 183 -6.92 -5.76 -21.87
C PRO A 183 -7.40 -6.97 -21.05
N ALA A 184 -6.46 -7.67 -20.42
CA ALA A 184 -6.75 -8.87 -19.62
C ALA A 184 -7.61 -8.57 -18.38
N TYR A 185 -7.65 -7.30 -17.96
CA TYR A 185 -8.39 -6.83 -16.79
C TYR A 185 -9.10 -5.50 -17.11
N VAL A 186 -10.18 -5.57 -17.89
CA VAL A 186 -10.95 -4.40 -18.38
C VAL A 186 -11.29 -3.42 -17.24
N TYR A 187 -11.84 -3.91 -16.13
CA TYR A 187 -12.23 -3.08 -14.98
C TYR A 187 -11.03 -2.55 -14.19
N GLY A 188 -9.94 -3.32 -14.10
CA GLY A 188 -8.70 -2.90 -13.46
C GLY A 188 -7.96 -1.81 -14.26
N ASP A 189 -8.05 -1.87 -15.59
CA ASP A 189 -7.50 -0.82 -16.46
C ASP A 189 -8.38 0.44 -16.47
N ALA A 190 -9.72 0.30 -16.38
CA ALA A 190 -10.63 1.42 -16.19
C ALA A 190 -10.38 2.17 -14.86
N LEU A 191 -10.20 1.42 -13.77
CA LEU A 191 -9.81 1.96 -12.47
C LEU A 191 -8.47 2.68 -12.52
N ARG A 192 -7.48 2.10 -13.20
CA ARG A 192 -6.16 2.74 -13.39
C ARG A 192 -6.30 4.06 -14.15
N ALA A 193 -7.05 4.08 -15.24
CA ALA A 193 -7.30 5.30 -16.00
C ALA A 193 -8.01 6.38 -15.16
N LEU A 194 -8.93 5.98 -14.27
CA LEU A 194 -9.58 6.90 -13.33
C LEU A 194 -8.58 7.48 -12.32
N THR A 195 -7.69 6.66 -11.76
CA THR A 195 -6.61 7.09 -10.86
C THR A 195 -5.61 8.02 -11.57
N ASP A 196 -5.23 7.72 -12.81
CA ASP A 196 -4.34 8.56 -13.59
C ASP A 196 -4.97 9.95 -13.86
N ARG A 197 -6.27 9.99 -14.16
CA ARG A 197 -7.03 11.25 -14.28
C ARG A 197 -7.08 12.02 -12.97
N LEU A 198 -7.21 11.32 -11.83
CA LEU A 198 -7.22 11.94 -10.50
C LEU A 198 -5.85 12.57 -10.19
N ASN A 199 -4.77 11.86 -10.47
CA ASN A 199 -3.40 12.33 -10.29
C ASN A 199 -3.06 13.51 -11.22
N GLY A 200 -3.65 13.53 -12.42
CA GLY A 200 -3.49 14.60 -13.40
C GLY A 200 -4.47 15.78 -13.24
N ALA A 201 -5.33 15.79 -12.21
CA ALA A 201 -6.33 16.83 -12.03
C ALA A 201 -5.67 18.19 -11.72
N GLU A 202 -6.02 19.22 -12.48
CA GLU A 202 -5.47 20.58 -12.32
C GLU A 202 -6.12 21.34 -11.14
N SER A 203 -7.28 20.87 -10.66
CA SER A 203 -8.00 21.48 -9.55
C SER A 203 -8.61 20.44 -8.61
N HIS A 204 -8.81 20.83 -7.34
CA HIS A 204 -9.51 19.96 -6.39
C HIS A 204 -11.00 19.79 -6.73
N ALA A 205 -11.59 20.70 -7.50
CA ALA A 205 -12.94 20.55 -8.03
C ALA A 205 -13.02 19.43 -9.07
N ASP A 206 -12.02 19.31 -9.95
CA ASP A 206 -11.92 18.21 -10.91
C ASP A 206 -11.65 16.88 -10.21
N ALA A 207 -10.79 16.89 -9.20
CA ALA A 207 -10.53 15.72 -8.36
C ALA A 207 -11.81 15.28 -7.60
N ALA A 208 -12.60 16.23 -7.08
CA ALA A 208 -13.89 15.92 -6.45
C ALA A 208 -14.89 15.32 -7.44
N ALA A 209 -14.94 15.79 -8.70
CA ALA A 209 -15.81 15.20 -9.72
C ALA A 209 -15.40 13.77 -10.13
N LEU A 210 -14.11 13.44 -10.03
CA LEU A 210 -13.62 12.07 -10.21
C LEU A 210 -13.95 11.20 -8.99
N LEU A 211 -13.83 11.75 -7.79
CA LEU A 211 -14.20 11.06 -6.55
C LEU A 211 -15.71 10.78 -6.47
N HIS A 212 -16.54 11.68 -7.01
CA HIS A 212 -17.98 11.49 -7.13
C HIS A 212 -18.34 10.21 -7.91
N GLN A 213 -17.61 9.87 -8.98
CA GLN A 213 -17.85 8.62 -9.73
C GLN A 213 -17.60 7.35 -8.91
N ILE A 214 -16.84 7.45 -7.82
CA ILE A 214 -16.57 6.33 -6.91
C ILE A 214 -17.61 6.28 -5.79
N LEU A 215 -17.95 7.44 -5.22
CA LEU A 215 -18.73 7.59 -4.00
C LEU A 215 -20.23 7.83 -4.22
N GLU A 216 -20.68 8.02 -5.46
CA GLU A 216 -22.11 8.20 -5.73
C GLU A 216 -22.88 6.98 -5.17
N PRO A 217 -23.90 7.20 -4.31
CA PRO A 217 -24.48 6.13 -3.49
C PRO A 217 -25.28 5.08 -4.27
N THR A 218 -25.66 5.34 -5.53
CA THR A 218 -26.56 4.50 -6.32
C THR A 218 -25.82 3.85 -7.50
N ASP A 219 -25.17 4.68 -8.30
CA ASP A 219 -24.51 4.34 -9.56
C ASP A 219 -22.98 4.43 -9.46
N GLY A 220 -22.46 4.85 -8.31
CA GLY A 220 -21.02 4.93 -8.06
C GLY A 220 -20.38 3.55 -8.00
N LEU A 221 -19.06 3.54 -8.22
CA LEU A 221 -18.30 2.29 -8.28
C LEU A 221 -18.45 1.44 -7.01
N LEU A 222 -18.45 2.04 -5.82
CA LEU A 222 -18.59 1.28 -4.57
C LEU A 222 -19.97 0.61 -4.46
N ALA A 223 -21.03 1.32 -4.86
CA ALA A 223 -22.38 0.76 -4.87
C ALA A 223 -22.46 -0.45 -5.82
N GLN A 224 -21.97 -0.29 -7.05
CA GLN A 224 -21.94 -1.35 -8.06
C GLN A 224 -21.06 -2.54 -7.66
N LEU A 225 -19.96 -2.29 -6.94
CA LEU A 225 -19.10 -3.36 -6.44
C LEU A 225 -19.77 -4.14 -5.31
N GLY A 226 -20.50 -3.46 -4.41
CA GLY A 226 -21.32 -4.11 -3.39
C GLY A 226 -22.39 -5.02 -3.99
N GLU A 227 -23.12 -4.53 -5.00
CA GLU A 227 -24.11 -5.33 -5.74
C GLU A 227 -23.47 -6.56 -6.42
N PHE A 228 -22.28 -6.40 -7.01
CA PHE A 228 -21.54 -7.49 -7.62
C PHE A 228 -21.19 -8.60 -6.62
N PHE A 229 -20.68 -8.24 -5.45
CA PHE A 229 -20.32 -9.22 -4.42
C PHE A 229 -21.55 -9.92 -3.83
N GLU A 230 -22.66 -9.21 -3.65
CA GLU A 230 -23.93 -9.82 -3.23
C GLU A 230 -24.44 -10.82 -4.27
N ALA A 231 -24.39 -10.47 -5.57
CA ALA A 231 -24.74 -11.39 -6.65
C ALA A 231 -23.80 -12.61 -6.72
N ALA A 232 -22.50 -12.42 -6.44
CA ALA A 232 -21.54 -13.51 -6.36
C ALA A 232 -21.84 -14.44 -5.17
N GLY A 233 -22.24 -13.89 -4.02
CA GLY A 233 -22.67 -14.67 -2.85
C GLY A 233 -23.92 -15.50 -3.14
N GLU A 234 -24.93 -14.92 -3.80
CA GLU A 234 -26.09 -15.68 -4.26
C GLU A 234 -25.71 -16.78 -5.25
N LYS A 235 -24.73 -16.53 -6.12
CA LYS A 235 -24.20 -17.54 -7.03
C LYS A 235 -23.47 -18.68 -6.31
N ALA A 236 -22.75 -18.38 -5.22
CA ALA A 236 -22.06 -19.37 -4.40
C ALA A 236 -23.04 -20.32 -3.69
N LYS A 237 -24.19 -19.83 -3.24
CA LYS A 237 -25.26 -20.64 -2.62
C LYS A 237 -25.83 -21.71 -3.55
N GLU A 238 -25.74 -21.52 -4.87
CA GLU A 238 -26.20 -22.53 -5.85
C GLU A 238 -25.36 -23.82 -5.83
N ALA A 239 -24.17 -23.82 -5.20
CA ALA A 239 -23.36 -25.03 -5.08
C ALA A 239 -23.99 -26.09 -4.17
N GLU A 240 -24.94 -25.71 -3.29
CA GLU A 240 -25.58 -26.59 -2.29
C GLU A 240 -24.59 -27.36 -1.37
N GLU A 241 -23.35 -26.88 -1.29
CA GLU A 241 -22.26 -27.39 -0.45
C GLU A 241 -22.01 -26.42 0.72
N ASP A 242 -21.58 -26.93 1.88
CA ASP A 242 -21.26 -26.10 3.07
C ASP A 242 -20.25 -24.98 2.72
N ASP A 243 -19.21 -25.31 1.94
CA ASP A 243 -18.21 -24.35 1.45
C ASP A 243 -18.82 -23.20 0.61
N GLY A 244 -19.93 -23.47 -0.10
CA GLY A 244 -20.67 -22.47 -0.87
C GLY A 244 -21.46 -21.51 0.01
N PHE A 245 -21.94 -21.97 1.18
CA PHE A 245 -22.61 -21.12 2.16
C PHE A 245 -21.60 -20.23 2.89
N ASP A 246 -20.46 -20.78 3.32
CA ASP A 246 -19.38 -20.01 3.97
C ASP A 246 -18.88 -18.90 3.03
N LEU A 247 -18.58 -19.23 1.78
CA LEU A 247 -18.20 -18.24 0.77
C LEU A 247 -19.29 -17.18 0.54
N SER A 248 -20.57 -17.56 0.61
CA SER A 248 -21.67 -16.59 0.46
C SER A 248 -21.74 -15.59 1.61
N TYR A 249 -21.37 -16.01 2.83
CA TYR A 249 -21.29 -15.12 3.99
C TYR A 249 -20.12 -14.16 3.84
N ASP A 250 -18.94 -14.64 3.44
CA ASP A 250 -17.75 -13.80 3.21
C ASP A 250 -18.03 -12.73 2.14
N LEU A 251 -18.68 -13.11 1.04
CA LEU A 251 -19.02 -12.17 -0.05
C LEU A 251 -20.09 -11.15 0.38
N ALA A 252 -21.06 -11.56 1.21
CA ALA A 252 -22.07 -10.66 1.74
C ALA A 252 -21.48 -9.66 2.76
N ASP A 253 -20.51 -10.11 3.58
CA ASP A 253 -19.79 -9.26 4.51
C ASP A 253 -18.95 -8.22 3.76
N ALA A 254 -18.19 -8.65 2.75
CA ALA A 254 -17.45 -7.75 1.87
C ALA A 254 -18.36 -6.70 1.20
N ALA A 255 -19.54 -7.09 0.72
CA ALA A 255 -20.52 -6.15 0.16
C ALA A 255 -21.00 -5.13 1.20
N ALA A 256 -21.20 -5.54 2.46
CA ALA A 256 -21.57 -4.66 3.55
C ALA A 256 -20.43 -3.68 3.90
N GLU A 257 -19.19 -4.15 3.97
CA GLU A 257 -18.01 -3.31 4.21
C GLU A 257 -17.82 -2.25 3.12
N ILE A 258 -17.99 -2.62 1.85
CA ILE A 258 -17.89 -1.70 0.71
C ILE A 258 -18.94 -0.57 0.81
N ARG A 259 -20.18 -0.92 1.16
CA ARG A 259 -21.25 0.08 1.37
C ARG A 259 -20.95 0.98 2.56
N ASN A 260 -20.48 0.40 3.67
CA ASN A 260 -20.05 1.15 4.83
C ASN A 260 -18.89 2.11 4.52
N LEU A 261 -17.95 1.71 3.66
CA LEU A 261 -16.88 2.58 3.19
C LEU A 261 -17.42 3.79 2.43
N GLY A 262 -18.43 3.60 1.57
CA GLY A 262 -19.15 4.68 0.91
C GLY A 262 -19.77 5.66 1.90
N GLU A 263 -20.45 5.14 2.92
CA GLU A 263 -21.03 5.94 4.02
C GLU A 263 -19.95 6.66 4.84
N VAL A 264 -18.80 6.05 5.11
CA VAL A 264 -17.69 6.73 5.83
C VAL A 264 -17.13 7.89 4.99
N LEU A 265 -17.06 7.71 3.67
CA LEU A 265 -16.46 8.66 2.75
C LEU A 265 -17.44 9.66 2.14
N HIS A 266 -18.74 9.64 2.47
CA HIS A 266 -19.76 10.49 1.83
C HIS A 266 -19.43 12.00 1.82
N VAL A 267 -18.71 12.50 2.85
CA VAL A 267 -18.28 13.92 2.92
C VAL A 267 -16.94 14.20 2.24
N ALA A 268 -16.21 13.18 1.78
CA ALA A 268 -14.87 13.33 1.23
C ALA A 268 -14.87 14.17 -0.05
N GLU A 269 -15.91 14.03 -0.89
CA GLU A 269 -16.11 14.85 -2.08
C GLU A 269 -16.22 16.33 -1.73
N ASP A 270 -17.10 16.69 -0.80
CA ASP A 270 -17.31 18.08 -0.38
C ASP A 270 -16.07 18.66 0.29
N ARG A 271 -15.38 17.85 1.08
CA ARG A 271 -14.10 18.24 1.68
C ARG A 271 -13.04 18.49 0.61
N MET A 272 -12.96 17.64 -0.42
CA MET A 272 -12.03 17.81 -1.53
C MET A 272 -12.35 19.08 -2.33
N ARG A 273 -13.63 19.35 -2.59
CA ARG A 273 -14.08 20.59 -3.26
C ARG A 273 -13.67 21.84 -2.47
N ALA A 274 -13.77 21.78 -1.13
CA ALA A 274 -13.38 22.87 -0.22
C ALA A 274 -11.86 23.14 -0.16
N LEU A 275 -11.01 22.23 -0.67
CA LEU A 275 -9.56 22.46 -0.78
C LEU A 275 -9.18 23.40 -1.92
N THR A 276 -10.10 23.69 -2.85
CA THR A 276 -9.88 24.72 -3.87
C THR A 276 -9.83 26.08 -3.18
N PRO A 277 -8.70 26.82 -3.25
CA PRO A 277 -8.68 28.19 -2.75
C PRO A 277 -9.74 28.98 -3.50
N LEU A 278 -10.64 29.66 -2.78
CA LEU A 278 -11.51 30.69 -3.37
C LEU A 278 -10.62 31.70 -4.08
N ALA A 279 -10.45 31.54 -5.39
CA ALA A 279 -9.66 32.45 -6.19
C ALA A 279 -10.36 33.82 -6.18
N SER A 280 -9.72 34.74 -5.47
CA SER A 280 -9.85 36.20 -5.55
C SER A 280 -11.28 36.74 -5.56
N ALA A 281 -11.73 37.22 -4.40
CA ALA A 281 -12.74 38.27 -4.38
C ALA A 281 -12.37 39.33 -5.44
N PRO A 282 -13.32 39.83 -6.25
CA PRO A 282 -13.04 40.91 -7.17
C PRO A 282 -12.46 42.04 -6.34
N ARG A 283 -11.20 42.43 -6.62
CA ARG A 283 -10.68 43.68 -6.05
C ARG A 283 -11.60 44.78 -6.59
N LEU A 284 -12.50 45.25 -5.74
CA LEU A 284 -13.24 46.47 -5.97
C LEU A 284 -12.22 47.53 -6.43
N PRO A 285 -12.47 48.27 -7.53
CA PRO A 285 -11.59 49.33 -7.93
C PRO A 285 -11.43 50.28 -6.75
N SER A 286 -10.17 50.54 -6.38
CA SER A 286 -9.81 51.46 -5.31
C SER A 286 -10.43 52.82 -5.64
N SER A 287 -11.55 53.16 -5.01
CA SER A 287 -12.09 54.51 -5.03
C SER A 287 -10.99 55.46 -4.56
N PRO A 288 -10.66 56.51 -5.32
CA PRO A 288 -9.73 57.52 -4.84
C PRO A 288 -10.31 58.14 -3.57
N ALA A 289 -9.45 58.31 -2.58
CA ALA A 289 -9.76 58.89 -1.27
C ALA A 289 -10.51 60.22 -1.45
N HIS A 290 -11.82 60.20 -1.24
CA HIS A 290 -12.61 61.41 -1.08
C HIS A 290 -12.45 61.83 0.38
N ALA A 291 -11.66 62.90 0.58
CA ALA A 291 -11.52 63.55 1.87
C ALA A 291 -12.90 63.92 2.43
N PRO A 292 -13.16 63.73 3.74
CA PRO A 292 -14.38 64.22 4.34
C PRO A 292 -14.35 65.76 4.32
N SER A 293 -15.26 66.35 3.53
CA SER A 293 -15.49 67.78 3.52
C SER A 293 -16.05 68.23 4.87
N LEU A 294 -15.30 69.07 5.58
CA LEU A 294 -15.73 69.78 6.78
C LEU A 294 -17.02 70.58 6.52
N PRO A 295 -17.94 70.69 7.48
CA PRO A 295 -19.14 71.50 7.32
C PRO A 295 -18.78 73.00 7.24
N PRO A 296 -19.49 73.80 6.42
CA PRO A 296 -19.21 75.22 6.28
C PRO A 296 -19.55 75.97 7.58
N ARG A 297 -18.56 76.76 8.03
CA ARG A 297 -18.63 77.69 9.16
C ARG A 297 -19.64 78.80 8.85
N VAL A 298 -20.76 78.81 9.56
CA VAL A 298 -21.74 79.90 9.49
C VAL A 298 -21.16 81.14 10.17
N LEU A 299 -20.94 82.22 9.40
CA LEU A 299 -20.61 83.55 9.90
C LEU A 299 -21.88 84.24 10.44
N PRO A 300 -21.83 84.90 11.60
CA PRO A 300 -22.96 85.65 12.11
C PRO A 300 -23.17 86.96 11.32
N PRO A 301 -24.42 87.39 11.07
CA PRO A 301 -24.70 88.66 10.41
C PRO A 301 -24.37 89.85 11.32
N ALA A 302 -23.69 90.84 10.74
CA ALA A 302 -23.31 92.09 11.36
C ALA A 302 -24.54 92.95 11.73
N GLN A 303 -24.48 93.57 12.90
CA GLN A 303 -25.47 94.50 13.43
C GLN A 303 -25.59 95.78 12.57
N PRO A 304 -26.81 96.31 12.37
CA PRO A 304 -26.99 97.65 11.82
C PRO A 304 -26.77 98.73 12.91
N ARG A 305 -25.79 99.61 12.68
CA ARG A 305 -25.67 100.91 13.36
C ARG A 305 -26.75 101.84 12.79
N ASN A 306 -27.75 102.16 13.59
CA ASN A 306 -28.54 103.38 13.40
C ASN A 306 -28.19 104.35 14.53
N ALA A 307 -27.69 105.51 14.12
CA ALA A 307 -27.49 106.68 14.96
C ALA A 307 -28.28 107.84 14.35
N ARG A 308 -29.37 108.22 15.00
CA ARG A 308 -29.69 109.60 15.39
C ARG A 308 -30.92 109.63 16.28
#